data_AF-A0A8E2ERF0-F1
#
_entry.id   AF-A0A8E2ERF0-F1
#
_cell.length_a   1.000
_cell.length_b   1.000
_cell.length_c   1.000
_cell.angle_alpha   90.00
_cell.angle_beta   90.00
_cell.angle_gamma   90.00
#
_symmetry.space_group_name_H-M   'P 1'
#
loop_
_entity.id
_entity.type
_entity.pdbx_description
1 polymer ?
#
loop_
_entity_poly.entity_id
_entity_poly.type
_entity_poly.pdbx_seq_one_letter_code
_entity_poly.pdbx_strand_id
1 'polypeptide(L)'
;MEPDAKDYSGRTPLSYAAETEVTDMVQLLLESGAFPNSKDTGGRTPLSFAAEKGSKAVVQLFLSTERVTLDARDESGKTALIWASENGHGSIVEMLL
;
A
#
# COMPACT_ATOMS: atom_id res chain seq x y z
N MET A 1 19.36 7.95 -4.32
CA MET A 1 17.93 7.84 -4.65
C MET A 1 17.16 8.54 -3.55
N GLU A 2 16.10 9.27 -3.89
CA GLU A 2 15.13 9.79 -2.91
C GLU A 2 13.89 8.88 -2.96
N PRO A 3 13.90 7.72 -2.28
CA PRO A 3 12.86 6.69 -2.45
C PRO A 3 11.47 7.15 -1.97
N ASP A 4 11.42 8.19 -1.13
CA ASP A 4 10.21 8.79 -0.60
C ASP A 4 9.87 10.17 -1.20
N ALA A 5 10.50 10.54 -2.33
CA ALA A 5 10.13 11.76 -3.05
C ALA A 5 8.63 11.75 -3.36
N LYS A 6 7.95 12.85 -3.05
CA LYS A 6 6.50 12.99 -3.25
C LYS A 6 6.20 13.83 -4.47
N ASP A 7 5.19 13.40 -5.23
CA ASP A 7 4.59 14.22 -6.28
C ASP A 7 3.58 15.23 -5.71
N TYR A 8 2.87 15.94 -6.59
CA TYR A 8 1.84 16.92 -6.20
C TYR A 8 0.63 16.31 -5.49
N SER A 9 0.40 15.00 -5.65
CA SER A 9 -0.63 14.24 -4.93
C SER A 9 -0.08 13.65 -3.62
N GLY A 10 1.17 13.94 -3.24
CA GLY A 10 1.79 13.41 -2.03
C GLY A 10 2.18 11.94 -2.13
N ARG A 11 2.09 11.33 -3.32
CA ARG A 11 2.37 9.91 -3.55
C ARG A 11 3.86 9.69 -3.70
N THR A 12 4.36 8.59 -3.14
CA THR A 12 5.75 8.15 -3.33
C THR A 12 5.84 7.12 -4.46
N PRO A 13 7.04 6.82 -5.00
CA PRO A 13 7.24 5.68 -5.89
C PRO A 13 6.64 4.38 -5.36
N LEU A 14 6.72 4.13 -4.06
CA LEU A 14 6.15 2.94 -3.43
C LEU A 14 4.62 2.91 -3.50
N SER A 15 3.96 4.08 -3.36
CA SER A 15 2.50 4.19 -3.56
C SER A 15 2.08 3.79 -4.98
N TYR A 16 2.90 4.08 -6.00
CA TYR A 16 2.61 3.69 -7.39
C TYR A 16 2.90 2.22 -7.66
N ALA A 17 4.04 1.71 -7.18
CA ALA A 17 4.39 0.29 -7.31
C ALA A 17 3.32 -0.60 -6.64
N ALA A 18 2.72 -0.13 -5.55
CA ALA A 18 1.69 -0.86 -4.83
C ALA A 18 0.38 -1.05 -5.60
N GLU A 19 0.11 -0.28 -6.66
CA GLU A 19 -1.06 -0.48 -7.53
C GLU A 19 -0.86 -1.60 -8.57
N THR A 20 0.31 -2.22 -8.59
CA THR A 20 0.69 -3.24 -9.58
C THR A 20 0.75 -4.62 -8.96
N GLU A 21 0.78 -5.67 -9.78
CA GLU A 21 1.09 -7.03 -9.33
C GLU A 21 2.60 -7.32 -9.31
N VAL A 22 3.45 -6.31 -9.57
CA VAL A 22 4.90 -6.49 -9.75
C VAL A 22 5.61 -6.28 -8.41
N THR A 23 5.81 -7.38 -7.68
CA THR A 23 6.45 -7.37 -6.35
C THR A 23 7.90 -6.91 -6.39
N ASP A 24 8.63 -7.14 -7.49
CA ASP A 24 10.05 -6.82 -7.59
C ASP A 24 10.32 -5.31 -7.41
N MET A 25 9.44 -4.46 -7.93
CA MET A 25 9.56 -3.00 -7.77
C MET A 25 9.24 -2.56 -6.34
N VAL A 26 8.24 -3.18 -5.71
CA VAL A 26 7.88 -2.93 -4.31
C VAL A 26 9.05 -3.34 -3.41
N GLN A 27 9.62 -4.53 -3.62
CA GLN A 27 10.76 -5.03 -2.87
C GLN A 27 11.99 -4.14 -3.05
N LEU A 28 12.35 -3.78 -4.28
CA LEU A 28 13.49 -2.89 -4.56
C LEU A 28 13.36 -1.55 -3.83
N LEU A 29 12.17 -0.95 -3.82
CA LEU A 29 11.92 0.32 -3.15
C LEU A 29 12.04 0.19 -1.62
N LEU A 30 11.49 -0.88 -1.03
CA LEU A 30 11.60 -1.17 0.40
C LEU A 30 13.06 -1.40 0.81
N GLU A 31 13.81 -2.18 0.04
CA GLU A 31 15.25 -2.43 0.26
C GLU A 31 16.09 -1.15 0.09
N SER A 32 15.64 -0.23 -0.76
CA SER A 32 16.24 1.10 -0.93
C SER A 32 15.87 2.10 0.18
N GLY A 33 15.09 1.68 1.17
CA GLY A 33 14.72 2.48 2.34
C GLY A 33 13.44 3.30 2.18
N ALA A 34 12.58 3.00 1.21
CA ALA A 34 11.26 3.63 1.10
C ALA A 34 10.43 3.38 2.36
N PHE A 35 9.74 4.42 2.84
CA PHE A 35 8.89 4.31 4.01
C PHE A 35 7.50 3.71 3.64
N PRO A 36 7.16 2.51 4.16
CA PRO A 36 5.97 1.79 3.71
C PRO A 36 4.63 2.41 4.10
N ASN A 37 4.62 3.28 5.12
CA ASN A 37 3.40 3.93 5.59
C ASN A 37 3.26 5.38 5.11
N SER A 38 4.00 5.78 4.07
CA SER A 38 3.89 7.13 3.54
C SER A 38 2.45 7.40 3.10
N LYS A 39 1.89 8.52 3.55
CA LYS A 39 0.54 8.95 3.19
C LYS A 39 0.58 9.94 2.03
N ASP A 40 -0.33 9.76 1.08
CA ASP A 40 -0.65 10.74 0.05
C ASP A 40 -1.49 11.90 0.63
N THR A 41 -1.88 12.87 -0.20
CA THR A 41 -2.70 14.01 0.25
C THR A 41 -4.10 13.61 0.73
N GLY A 42 -4.62 12.44 0.35
CA GLY A 42 -5.89 11.91 0.85
C GLY A 42 -5.72 11.00 2.07
N GLY A 43 -4.51 10.89 2.62
CA GLY A 43 -4.20 10.04 3.77
C GLY A 43 -4.01 8.56 3.44
N ARG A 44 -4.00 8.18 2.16
CA ARG A 44 -3.88 6.79 1.70
C ARG A 44 -2.44 6.29 1.77
N THR A 45 -2.27 5.04 2.19
CA THR A 45 -0.97 4.35 2.24
C THR A 45 -0.78 3.43 1.02
N PRO A 46 0.46 3.04 0.67
CA PRO A 46 0.74 2.01 -0.33
C PRO A 46 -0.11 0.74 -0.15
N LEU A 47 -0.25 0.24 1.09
CA LEU A 47 -1.09 -0.92 1.38
C LEU A 47 -2.56 -0.69 1.01
N SER A 48 -3.11 0.51 1.24
CA SER A 48 -4.48 0.84 0.83
C SER A 48 -4.67 0.83 -0.69
N PHE A 49 -3.63 1.17 -1.47
CA PHE A 49 -3.64 1.09 -2.92
C PHE A 49 -3.61 -0.36 -3.40
N ALA A 50 -2.71 -1.18 -2.85
CA ALA A 50 -2.64 -2.61 -3.16
C ALA A 50 -3.96 -3.33 -2.85
N ALA A 51 -4.58 -2.98 -1.72
CA ALA A 51 -5.86 -3.55 -1.31
C ALA A 51 -7.02 -3.12 -2.21
N GLU A 52 -7.09 -1.86 -2.66
CA GLU A 52 -8.09 -1.40 -3.64
C GLU A 52 -7.92 -2.10 -5.00
N LYS A 53 -6.67 -2.27 -5.47
CA LYS A 53 -6.39 -2.86 -6.78
C LYS A 53 -6.48 -4.37 -6.84
N GLY A 54 -6.61 -5.04 -5.70
CA GLY A 54 -6.67 -6.50 -5.68
C GLY A 54 -5.30 -7.16 -5.77
N SER A 55 -4.22 -6.41 -5.52
CA SER A 55 -2.83 -6.83 -5.72
C SER A 55 -2.35 -7.81 -4.65
N LYS A 56 -2.78 -9.07 -4.77
CA LYS A 56 -2.61 -10.10 -3.75
C LYS A 56 -1.14 -10.29 -3.36
N ALA A 57 -0.25 -10.37 -4.35
CA ALA A 57 1.17 -10.60 -4.11
C ALA A 57 1.83 -9.43 -3.38
N VAL A 58 1.44 -8.20 -3.72
CA VAL A 58 1.93 -6.98 -3.06
C VAL A 58 1.38 -6.87 -1.64
N VAL A 59 0.11 -7.19 -1.40
CA VAL A 59 -0.44 -7.22 -0.04
C VAL A 59 0.32 -8.24 0.81
N GLN A 60 0.57 -9.44 0.27
CA GLN A 60 1.35 -10.46 0.97
C GLN A 60 2.77 -9.98 1.30
N LEU A 61 3.43 -9.28 0.37
CA LEU A 61 4.75 -8.68 0.59
C LEU A 61 4.72 -7.61 1.70
N PHE A 62 3.72 -6.74 1.71
CA PHE A 62 3.57 -5.74 2.78
C PHE A 62 3.31 -6.40 4.14
N LEU A 63 2.51 -7.47 4.19
CA LEU A 63 2.26 -8.22 5.43
C LEU A 63 3.52 -8.91 5.96
N SER A 64 4.46 -9.30 5.07
CA SER A 64 5.76 -9.83 5.47
C SER A 64 6.82 -8.76 5.75
N THR A 65 6.49 -7.47 5.55
CA THR A 65 7.41 -6.35 5.76
C THR A 65 7.23 -5.78 7.17
N GLU A 66 8.33 -5.63 7.90
CA GLU A 66 8.27 -5.00 9.23
C GLU A 66 7.76 -3.54 9.14
N ARG A 67 7.11 -3.09 10.22
CA ARG A 67 6.67 -1.71 10.41
C ARG A 67 5.54 -1.24 9.49
N VAL A 68 4.91 -2.10 8.69
CA VAL A 68 3.68 -1.72 7.96
C VAL A 68 2.51 -1.59 8.92
N THR A 69 1.75 -0.49 8.82
CA THR A 69 0.54 -0.23 9.62
C THR A 69 -0.69 -0.65 8.83
N LEU A 70 -1.36 -1.73 9.27
CA LEU A 70 -2.49 -2.33 8.55
C LEU A 70 -3.81 -1.57 8.73
N ASP A 71 -3.98 -0.90 9.86
CA ASP A 71 -5.20 -0.19 10.27
C ASP A 71 -5.12 1.32 10.02
N ALA A 72 -4.13 1.78 9.24
CA ALA A 72 -4.00 3.18 8.86
C ALA A 72 -5.26 3.64 8.12
N ARG A 73 -5.86 4.72 8.63
CA ARG A 73 -7.05 5.34 8.02
C ARG A 73 -6.65 6.49 7.10
N ASP A 74 -7.31 6.54 5.95
CA ASP A 74 -7.33 7.70 5.07
C ASP A 74 -8.30 8.78 5.58
N GLU A 75 -8.41 9.89 4.87
CA GLU A 75 -9.29 11.01 5.25
C GLU A 75 -10.78 10.67 5.22
N SER A 76 -11.17 9.62 4.49
CA SER A 76 -12.54 9.07 4.49
C SER A 76 -12.76 8.06 5.62
N GLY A 77 -11.76 7.81 6.46
CA GLY A 77 -11.79 6.83 7.54
C GLY A 77 -11.60 5.39 7.06
N LYS A 78 -11.27 5.15 5.79
CA LYS A 78 -11.10 3.82 5.23
C LYS A 78 -9.72 3.27 5.52
N THR A 79 -9.66 1.99 5.87
CA THR A 79 -8.42 1.20 5.98
C THR A 79 -8.21 0.38 4.71
N ALA A 80 -7.04 -0.26 4.57
CA ALA A 80 -6.81 -1.21 3.48
C ALA A 80 -7.87 -2.33 3.43
N LEU A 81 -8.29 -2.84 4.58
CA LEU A 81 -9.36 -3.84 4.68
C LEU A 81 -10.69 -3.33 4.09
N ILE A 82 -11.05 -2.07 4.36
CA ILE A 82 -12.28 -1.46 3.84
C ILE A 82 -12.18 -1.31 2.32
N TRP A 83 -11.04 -0.83 1.80
CA TRP A 83 -10.81 -0.72 0.36
C TRP A 83 -10.89 -2.07 -0.36
N ALA A 84 -10.32 -3.14 0.21
CA ALA A 84 -10.46 -4.50 -0.34
C ALA A 84 -11.92 -4.98 -0.33
N SER A 85 -12.64 -4.70 0.76
CA SER A 85 -14.04 -5.12 0.94
C SER A 85 -14.97 -4.43 -0.07
N GLU A 86 -14.85 -3.12 -0.25
CA GLU A 86 -15.67 -2.34 -1.18
C GLU A 86 -15.46 -2.75 -2.65
N ASN A 87 -14.24 -3.20 -2.98
CA ASN A 87 -13.89 -3.63 -4.34
C ASN A 87 -14.09 -5.15 -4.56
N GLY A 88 -14.58 -5.90 -3.56
CA GLY A 88 -14.88 -7.32 -3.70
C GLY A 88 -13.66 -8.26 -3.68
N HIS A 89 -12.51 -7.78 -3.17
CA HIS A 89 -11.26 -8.56 -3.12
C HIS A 89 -11.22 -9.50 -1.92
N GLY A 90 -12.12 -10.48 -1.89
CA GLY A 90 -12.32 -11.37 -0.74
C GLY A 90 -11.04 -12.07 -0.22
N SER A 91 -10.15 -12.50 -1.12
CA SER A 91 -8.88 -13.11 -0.69
C SER A 91 -7.93 -12.14 0.03
N ILE A 92 -8.01 -10.84 -0.26
CA ILE A 92 -7.25 -9.80 0.46
C ILE A 92 -7.92 -9.46 1.78
N VAL A 93 -9.26 -9.45 1.81
CA VAL A 93 -10.01 -9.31 3.06
C VAL A 93 -9.57 -10.39 4.05
N GLU A 94 -9.50 -11.65 3.61
CA GLU A 94 -9.01 -12.76 4.45
C GLU A 94 -7.57 -12.58 4.93
N MET A 95 -6.68 -11.99 4.12
CA MET A 95 -5.28 -11.74 4.51
C MET A 95 -5.12 -10.58 5.50
N LEU A 96 -6.08 -9.65 5.54
CA LEU A 96 -6.04 -8.44 6.37
C LEU A 96 -6.86 -8.56 7.67
N LEU A 97 -7.46 -9.73 7.93
CA LEU A 97 -8.15 -10.08 9.18
C LEU A 97 -7.21 -10.76 10.17
#